data_AF-A0A7V9U315-F1
#
_entry.id   AF-A0A7V9U315-F1
#
_cell.length_a   1.000
_cell.length_b   1.000
_cell.length_c   1.000
_cell.angle_alpha   90.00
_cell.angle_beta   90.00
_cell.angle_gamma   90.00
#
_symmetry.space_group_name_H-M   'P 1'
#
loop_
_entity.id
_entity.type
_entity.pdbx_description
1 polymer ?
#
loop_
_entity_poly.entity_id
_entity_poly.type
_entity_poly.pdbx_seq_one_letter_code
_entity_poly.pdbx_strand_id
1 'polypeptide(L)'
;MMLIEILRRDSAFAGGAWAGKSGEIIYDMSVGYDLAGIRSDKVQRFLDGMRDASGVIEKLREQIPAECNFARALKYPSRISSTLTLSTFHGCPANEIEKICEFLIGERDLDVIVKMNPPMLGKERLEHLLHDVLGYGELTVNPAAYTSGLLFDESLGLCSRLTSFAEQRGRSFGAKFSNTLEVLNHKSFFPPDNQVQYLSGLPLHVITMALTDLWRQDVGPDVPISFSAGIDAKNFPLAVACGFVPVTTCSDLLKPGGYGRMPAYLTNLTKAMKFANARTIDEYIAGTTPASPTLVRAAAVLNTTIMAEKARQDPRYRADQNRKVPNRIDSHLVILDCITCDKCIPVCPNAANFTYPTPIVAFDYHDLTIDAGVLMPATELKRFAIEKSAQIANYADFCNECGNCDTFCPEYGGPFIEKPSFYGSIESWTKAAPRDGFVVASANGTALIRGRIQGVEYALTWNPAQNTYDFSDRAARVTLSATNTPLSFELSASAPCHQVNMGRYHTLRHLLHGVLDPRCTNQVNVRATV
;
A
#
# COMPACT_ATOMS: atom_id res chain seq x y z
N MET A 1 -2.98 -16.02 -0.65
CA MET A 1 -2.69 -17.33 -1.26
C MET A 1 -3.95 -18.06 -1.75
N MET A 2 -4.95 -18.40 -0.93
CA MET A 2 -6.14 -19.16 -1.41
C MET A 2 -6.83 -18.49 -2.61
N LEU A 3 -7.06 -17.18 -2.55
CA LEU A 3 -7.65 -16.42 -3.65
C LEU A 3 -6.88 -16.57 -4.97
N ILE A 4 -5.54 -16.60 -4.92
CA ILE A 4 -4.70 -16.79 -6.11
C ILE A 4 -4.91 -18.17 -6.70
N GLU A 5 -4.94 -19.21 -5.86
CA GLU A 5 -5.20 -20.59 -6.31
C GLU A 5 -6.61 -20.77 -6.88
N ILE A 6 -7.60 -20.06 -6.31
CA ILE A 6 -8.97 -20.01 -6.85
C ILE A 6 -8.95 -19.35 -8.24
N LEU A 7 -8.38 -18.16 -8.36
CA LEU A 7 -8.31 -17.41 -9.62
C LEU A 7 -7.54 -18.17 -10.71
N ARG A 8 -6.48 -18.93 -10.35
CA ARG A 8 -5.75 -19.77 -11.31
C ARG A 8 -6.61 -20.87 -11.94
N ARG A 9 -7.63 -21.35 -11.23
CA ARG A 9 -8.49 -22.47 -11.67
C ARG A 9 -9.86 -22.03 -12.15
N ASP A 10 -10.23 -20.78 -11.89
CA ASP A 10 -11.44 -20.18 -12.43
C ASP A 10 -11.33 -20.03 -13.95
N SER A 11 -12.30 -20.56 -14.70
CA SER A 11 -12.28 -20.58 -16.16
C SER A 11 -12.30 -19.20 -16.81
N ALA A 12 -12.75 -18.15 -16.11
CA ALA A 12 -12.70 -16.77 -16.60
C ALA A 12 -11.27 -16.21 -16.61
N PHE A 13 -10.37 -16.79 -15.82
CA PHE A 13 -8.97 -16.37 -15.67
C PHE A 13 -7.96 -17.45 -16.10
N ALA A 14 -8.40 -18.71 -16.21
CA ALA A 14 -7.63 -19.87 -16.64
C ALA A 14 -7.49 -19.86 -18.18
N GLY A 15 -6.74 -18.89 -18.69
CA GLY A 15 -6.47 -18.69 -20.11
C GLY A 15 -5.12 -18.02 -20.34
N GLY A 16 -4.03 -18.77 -20.17
CA GLY A 16 -2.70 -18.43 -20.71
C GLY A 16 -1.77 -17.57 -19.86
N ALA A 17 -2.26 -16.65 -19.02
CA ALA A 17 -1.38 -15.70 -18.31
C ALA A 17 -0.73 -16.26 -17.02
N TRP A 18 -1.30 -17.31 -16.42
CA TRP A 18 -0.88 -17.86 -15.12
C TRP A 18 -0.25 -19.25 -15.21
N ALA A 19 -0.17 -19.84 -16.40
CA ALA A 19 0.36 -21.18 -16.60
C ALA A 19 1.89 -21.17 -16.73
N GLY A 20 2.55 -22.19 -16.16
CA GLY A 20 4.01 -22.36 -16.22
C GLY A 20 4.78 -21.55 -15.17
N LYS A 21 6.12 -21.66 -15.18
CA LYS A 21 7.02 -21.07 -14.17
C LYS A 21 6.92 -19.55 -14.05
N SER A 22 6.55 -18.85 -15.12
CA SER A 22 6.34 -17.39 -15.13
C SER A 22 5.14 -16.95 -14.31
N GLY A 23 4.19 -17.85 -14.04
CA GLY A 23 3.03 -17.59 -13.21
C GLY A 23 3.22 -17.95 -11.74
N GLU A 24 4.37 -18.53 -11.35
CA GLU A 24 4.66 -18.91 -9.96
C GLU A 24 4.70 -17.69 -9.04
N ILE A 25 4.18 -17.85 -7.83
CA ILE A 25 4.11 -16.78 -6.84
C ILE A 25 4.94 -17.22 -5.65
N ILE A 26 5.89 -16.36 -5.29
CA ILE A 26 6.77 -16.54 -4.15
C ILE A 26 6.32 -15.56 -3.08
N TYR A 27 6.14 -16.06 -1.87
CA TYR A 27 5.96 -15.24 -0.68
C TYR A 27 7.28 -15.19 0.08
N ASP A 28 7.74 -13.99 0.37
CA ASP A 28 8.92 -13.76 1.21
C ASP A 28 8.46 -13.12 2.53
N MET A 29 8.89 -13.69 3.66
CA MET A 29 8.60 -13.09 4.96
C MET A 29 9.49 -11.87 5.18
N SER A 30 9.00 -10.89 5.94
CA SER A 30 9.84 -9.81 6.46
C SER A 30 9.59 -9.62 7.93
N VAL A 31 10.66 -9.63 8.72
CA VAL A 31 10.64 -9.27 10.14
C VAL A 31 11.67 -8.18 10.38
N GLY A 32 11.32 -7.21 11.22
CA GLY A 32 12.24 -6.22 11.76
C GLY A 32 11.87 -6.08 13.22
N TYR A 33 12.58 -6.83 14.07
CA TYR A 33 12.53 -6.84 15.53
C TYR A 33 13.93 -7.21 16.02
N ASP A 34 14.28 -6.87 17.25
CA ASP A 34 15.43 -7.46 17.93
C ASP A 34 15.17 -8.95 18.21
N LEU A 35 16.17 -9.71 18.66
CA LEU A 35 16.02 -11.14 18.90
C LEU A 35 14.94 -11.42 19.95
N ALA A 36 14.84 -10.59 20.98
CA ALA A 36 13.80 -10.69 22.01
C ALA A 36 12.39 -10.54 21.41
N GLY A 37 12.20 -9.51 20.57
CA GLY A 37 10.96 -9.28 19.84
C GLY A 37 10.65 -10.40 18.85
N ILE A 38 11.64 -10.93 18.14
CA ILE A 38 11.47 -12.09 17.26
C ILE A 38 11.03 -13.32 18.06
N ARG A 39 11.58 -13.53 19.25
CA ARG A 39 11.20 -14.62 20.15
C ARG A 39 9.86 -14.42 20.86
N SER A 40 9.23 -13.26 20.74
CA SER A 40 7.92 -13.01 21.35
C SER A 40 6.82 -13.91 20.77
N ASP A 41 5.83 -14.28 21.60
CA ASP A 41 4.70 -15.13 21.20
C ASP A 41 3.94 -14.59 19.97
N LYS A 42 3.91 -13.27 19.78
CA LYS A 42 3.26 -12.66 18.63
C LYS A 42 4.00 -12.97 17.34
N VAL A 43 5.32 -12.78 17.32
CA VAL A 43 6.15 -13.02 16.13
C VAL A 43 6.33 -14.52 15.89
N GLN A 44 6.48 -15.32 16.95
CA GLN A 44 6.55 -16.77 16.83
C GLN A 44 5.29 -17.35 16.19
N ARG A 45 4.08 -16.94 16.64
CA ARG A 45 2.82 -17.35 16.00
C ARG A 45 2.72 -16.94 14.54
N PHE A 46 3.22 -15.75 14.18
CA PHE A 46 3.29 -15.33 12.78
C PHE A 46 4.18 -16.26 11.95
N LEU A 47 5.41 -16.50 12.41
CA LEU A 47 6.36 -17.39 11.72
C LEU A 47 5.82 -18.82 11.61
N ASP A 48 5.19 -19.34 12.67
CA ASP A 48 4.58 -20.68 12.66
C ASP A 48 3.41 -20.75 11.66
N GLY A 49 2.58 -19.71 11.59
CA GLY A 49 1.49 -19.63 10.61
C GLY A 49 1.97 -19.48 9.16
N MET A 50 3.12 -18.85 8.92
CA MET A 50 3.74 -18.77 7.59
C MET A 50 4.37 -20.11 7.18
N ARG A 51 4.84 -20.90 8.15
CA ARG A 51 5.33 -22.26 7.93
C ARG A 51 4.18 -23.24 7.69
N ASP A 52 3.08 -23.11 8.43
CA ASP A 52 1.88 -23.95 8.29
C ASP A 52 0.60 -23.15 8.54
N ALA A 53 -0.08 -22.81 7.44
CA ALA A 53 -1.36 -22.13 7.43
C ALA A 53 -2.56 -23.08 7.36
N SER A 54 -2.39 -24.40 7.54
CA SER A 54 -3.46 -25.40 7.39
C SER A 54 -4.72 -25.07 8.18
N GLY A 55 -4.58 -24.71 9.46
CA GLY A 55 -5.72 -24.31 10.30
C GLY A 55 -6.45 -23.05 9.80
N VAL A 56 -5.71 -22.07 9.27
CA VAL A 56 -6.30 -20.86 8.68
C VAL A 56 -7.01 -21.18 7.37
N ILE A 57 -6.40 -22.04 6.55
CA ILE A 57 -6.98 -22.48 5.28
C ILE A 57 -8.33 -23.17 5.51
N GLU A 58 -8.43 -24.09 6.47
CA GLU A 58 -9.70 -24.78 6.73
C GLU A 58 -10.76 -23.83 7.30
N LYS A 59 -10.40 -22.92 8.21
CA LYS A 59 -11.31 -21.88 8.69
C LYS A 59 -11.84 -20.97 7.57
N LEU A 60 -10.99 -20.61 6.61
CA LEU A 60 -11.39 -19.80 5.46
C LEU A 60 -12.18 -20.62 4.43
N ARG A 61 -11.89 -21.91 4.29
CA ARG A 61 -12.61 -22.83 3.39
C ARG A 61 -14.09 -22.91 3.75
N GLU A 62 -14.42 -22.90 5.05
CA GLU A 62 -15.80 -22.87 5.55
C GLU A 62 -16.57 -21.61 5.15
N GLN A 63 -15.87 -20.50 4.95
CA GLN A 63 -16.45 -19.20 4.57
C GLN A 63 -16.65 -19.05 3.05
N ILE A 64 -16.17 -20.00 2.24
CA ILE A 64 -16.37 -19.97 0.79
C ILE A 64 -17.87 -20.12 0.50
N PRO A 65 -18.52 -19.19 -0.23
CA PRO A 65 -19.95 -19.28 -0.56
C PRO A 65 -20.30 -20.54 -1.36
N ALA A 66 -21.57 -20.97 -1.30
CA ALA A 66 -22.04 -22.18 -1.98
C ALA A 66 -21.87 -22.10 -3.51
N GLU A 67 -21.98 -20.90 -4.08
CA GLU A 67 -21.80 -20.60 -5.49
C GLU A 67 -20.35 -20.86 -5.95
N CYS A 68 -19.40 -20.78 -5.01
CA CYS A 68 -17.98 -21.03 -5.23
C CYS A 68 -17.55 -22.42 -4.71
N ASN A 69 -18.44 -23.41 -4.65
CA ASN A 69 -18.14 -24.73 -4.06
C ASN A 69 -16.92 -25.43 -4.69
N PHE A 70 -16.60 -25.18 -5.96
CA PHE A 70 -15.37 -25.69 -6.59
C PHE A 70 -14.10 -25.29 -5.82
N ALA A 71 -14.09 -24.07 -5.25
CA ALA A 71 -12.98 -23.54 -4.46
C ALA A 71 -12.79 -24.32 -3.15
N ARG A 72 -13.86 -24.90 -2.59
CA ARG A 72 -13.78 -25.77 -1.40
C ARG A 72 -13.09 -27.10 -1.69
N ALA A 73 -13.09 -27.58 -2.93
CA ALA A 73 -12.41 -28.83 -3.31
C ALA A 73 -10.92 -28.63 -3.64
N LEU A 74 -10.45 -27.38 -3.75
CA LEU A 74 -9.08 -27.09 -4.15
C LEU A 74 -8.07 -27.49 -3.07
N LYS A 75 -6.93 -28.04 -3.51
CA LYS A 75 -5.75 -28.18 -2.67
C LYS A 75 -5.01 -26.84 -2.63
N TYR A 76 -4.77 -26.38 -1.41
CA TYR A 76 -4.02 -25.15 -1.13
C TYR A 76 -2.69 -25.51 -0.45
N PRO A 77 -1.56 -24.91 -0.87
CA PRO A 77 -0.29 -25.05 -0.15
C PRO A 77 -0.45 -24.53 1.29
N SER A 78 -0.07 -25.32 2.30
CA SER A 78 -0.12 -24.84 3.69
C SER A 78 1.13 -24.07 4.10
N ARG A 79 2.30 -24.42 3.54
CA ARG A 79 3.52 -23.64 3.71
C ARG A 79 3.47 -22.42 2.80
N ILE A 80 3.38 -21.23 3.41
CA ILE A 80 3.30 -19.97 2.67
C ILE A 80 4.69 -19.52 2.23
N SER A 81 5.67 -19.62 3.13
CA SER A 81 7.04 -19.19 2.84
C SER A 81 8.09 -20.06 3.55
N SER A 82 9.26 -20.16 2.92
CA SER A 82 10.47 -20.75 3.49
C SER A 82 11.64 -19.76 3.53
N THR A 83 11.40 -18.51 3.13
CA THR A 83 12.42 -17.46 3.01
C THR A 83 12.04 -16.27 3.89
N LEU A 84 13.05 -15.57 4.39
CA LEU A 84 12.83 -14.40 5.23
C LEU A 84 13.86 -13.30 4.94
N THR A 85 13.36 -12.12 4.56
CA THR A 85 14.13 -10.87 4.58
C THR A 85 14.16 -10.30 6.00
N LEU A 86 15.32 -10.34 6.66
CA LEU A 86 15.55 -9.62 7.90
C LEU A 86 15.71 -8.12 7.59
N SER A 87 14.70 -7.34 7.91
CA SER A 87 14.75 -5.89 7.85
C SER A 87 15.47 -5.38 9.10
N THR A 88 16.77 -5.15 8.99
CA THR A 88 17.53 -4.52 10.07
C THR A 88 16.94 -3.14 10.34
N PHE A 89 16.65 -2.83 11.61
CA PHE A 89 16.31 -1.46 11.95
C PHE A 89 17.53 -0.56 11.74
N HIS A 90 17.28 0.73 11.47
CA HIS A 90 18.32 1.74 11.55
C HIS A 90 18.95 1.67 12.95
N GLY A 91 20.25 1.38 13.00
CA GLY A 91 20.98 1.25 14.27
C GLY A 91 21.07 -0.15 14.88
N CYS A 92 20.67 -1.21 14.17
CA CYS A 92 20.86 -2.57 14.69
C CYS A 92 22.36 -3.00 14.59
N PRO A 93 23.01 -3.40 15.69
CA PRO A 93 24.43 -3.75 15.68
C PRO A 93 24.67 -5.13 15.05
N ALA A 94 25.88 -5.33 14.50
CA ALA A 94 26.23 -6.54 13.75
C ALA A 94 26.04 -7.85 14.55
N ASN A 95 26.39 -7.85 15.84
CA ASN A 95 26.26 -9.02 16.70
C ASN A 95 24.80 -9.44 16.95
N GLU A 96 23.87 -8.49 16.99
CA GLU A 96 22.45 -8.75 17.14
C GLU A 96 21.88 -9.33 15.83
N ILE A 97 22.26 -8.76 14.68
CA ILE A 97 21.91 -9.28 13.36
C ILE A 97 22.36 -10.73 13.22
N GLU A 98 23.61 -11.03 13.60
CA GLU A 98 24.18 -12.38 13.50
C GLU A 98 23.39 -13.39 14.35
N LYS A 99 23.11 -13.08 15.63
CA LYS A 99 22.31 -13.95 16.50
C LYS A 99 20.89 -14.17 15.98
N ILE A 100 20.28 -13.14 15.40
CA ILE A 100 18.95 -13.26 14.77
C ILE A 100 19.03 -14.21 13.58
N CYS A 101 20.01 -14.06 12.71
CA CYS A 101 20.20 -14.94 11.57
C CYS A 101 20.47 -16.39 12.00
N GLU A 102 21.32 -16.61 13.00
CA GLU A 102 21.57 -17.95 13.56
C GLU A 102 20.30 -18.60 14.11
N PHE A 103 19.46 -17.84 14.82
CA PHE A 103 18.15 -18.30 15.28
C PHE A 103 17.23 -18.67 14.11
N LEU A 104 17.09 -17.78 13.12
CA LEU A 104 16.18 -17.99 11.99
C LEU A 104 16.62 -19.15 11.09
N ILE A 105 17.92 -19.28 10.85
CA ILE A 105 18.50 -20.36 10.03
C ILE A 105 18.49 -21.68 10.83
N GLY A 106 19.04 -21.64 12.05
CA GLY A 106 19.32 -22.84 12.84
C GLY A 106 18.13 -23.40 13.60
N GLU A 107 17.30 -22.54 14.20
CA GLU A 107 16.13 -22.96 14.99
C GLU A 107 14.82 -22.89 14.20
N ARG A 108 14.71 -22.00 13.20
CA ARG A 108 13.47 -21.81 12.41
C ARG A 108 13.54 -22.40 10.99
N ASP A 109 14.68 -22.92 10.58
CA ASP A 109 14.85 -23.67 9.33
C ASP A 109 14.50 -22.84 8.07
N LEU A 110 14.95 -21.59 8.04
CA LEU A 110 14.67 -20.60 6.99
C LEU A 110 15.92 -20.25 6.18
N ASP A 111 15.71 -19.95 4.89
CA ASP A 111 16.69 -19.21 4.09
C ASP A 111 16.56 -17.72 4.41
N VAL A 112 17.66 -17.05 4.73
CA VAL A 112 17.64 -15.69 5.28
C VAL A 112 18.40 -14.72 4.40
N ILE A 113 17.76 -13.58 4.10
CA ILE A 113 18.40 -12.45 3.45
C ILE A 113 18.46 -11.28 4.44
N VAL A 114 19.65 -10.69 4.63
CA VAL A 114 19.82 -9.50 5.48
C VAL A 114 19.75 -8.23 4.65
N LYS A 115 18.87 -7.32 5.04
CA LYS A 115 18.73 -6.02 4.37
C LYS A 115 19.78 -5.03 4.89
N MET A 116 20.65 -4.60 3.97
CA MET A 116 21.78 -3.72 4.21
C MET A 116 21.35 -2.25 4.17
N ASN A 117 22.13 -1.37 4.81
CA ASN A 117 21.81 0.05 4.97
C ASN A 117 22.75 0.93 4.12
N PRO A 118 22.22 1.96 3.41
CA PRO A 118 23.04 2.83 2.55
C PRO A 118 24.26 3.50 3.24
N PRO A 119 24.20 3.94 4.51
CA PRO A 119 25.34 4.55 5.21
C PRO A 119 26.60 3.68 5.27
N MET A 120 26.49 2.36 5.06
CA MET A 120 27.64 1.46 4.92
C MET A 120 28.61 1.87 3.81
N LEU A 121 28.17 2.68 2.83
CA LEU A 121 29.07 3.22 1.79
C LEU A 121 30.16 4.15 2.36
N GLY A 122 29.98 4.63 3.58
CA GLY A 122 30.85 5.61 4.23
C GLY A 122 30.43 7.05 3.91
N LYS A 123 30.69 7.94 4.88
CA LYS A 123 30.23 9.33 4.84
C LYS A 123 30.69 10.06 3.58
N GLU A 124 31.99 10.10 3.34
CA GLU A 124 32.60 10.85 2.24
C GLU A 124 32.02 10.45 0.87
N ARG A 125 32.02 9.14 0.56
CA ARG A 125 31.51 8.62 -0.71
C ARG A 125 30.01 8.85 -0.88
N LEU A 126 29.24 8.63 0.19
CA LEU A 126 27.79 8.81 0.15
C LEU A 126 27.40 10.27 -0.05
N GLU A 127 27.98 11.18 0.75
CA GLU A 127 27.68 12.62 0.66
C GLU A 127 28.17 13.20 -0.67
N HIS A 128 29.34 12.78 -1.18
CA HIS A 128 29.79 13.16 -2.51
C HIS A 128 28.79 12.76 -3.62
N LEU A 129 28.29 11.52 -3.59
CA LEU A 129 27.28 11.09 -4.55
C LEU A 129 25.98 11.88 -4.38
N LEU A 130 25.51 12.07 -3.15
CA LEU A 130 24.24 12.74 -2.87
C LEU A 130 24.26 14.22 -3.28
N HIS A 131 25.33 14.93 -2.92
CA HIS A 131 25.43 16.38 -3.04
C HIS A 131 26.07 16.80 -4.35
N ASP A 132 27.27 16.30 -4.66
CA ASP A 132 28.07 16.79 -5.78
C ASP A 132 27.67 16.14 -7.11
N VAL A 133 27.37 14.84 -7.11
CA VAL A 133 27.01 14.10 -8.33
C VAL A 133 25.53 14.24 -8.64
N LEU A 134 24.66 14.02 -7.64
CA LEU A 134 23.21 14.03 -7.83
C LEU A 134 22.56 15.40 -7.60
N GLY A 135 23.22 16.33 -6.90
CA GLY A 135 22.70 17.69 -6.71
C GLY A 135 21.65 17.87 -5.60
N TYR A 136 21.52 16.91 -4.67
CA TYR A 136 20.58 16.98 -3.54
C TYR A 136 21.16 17.71 -2.32
N GLY A 137 21.70 18.92 -2.53
CA GLY A 137 22.35 19.71 -1.47
C GLY A 137 21.43 20.15 -0.32
N GLU A 138 20.11 20.06 -0.49
CA GLU A 138 19.13 20.35 0.57
C GLU A 138 19.00 19.22 1.61
N LEU A 139 19.52 18.02 1.31
CA LEU A 139 19.40 16.85 2.17
C LEU A 139 20.60 16.72 3.09
N THR A 140 20.35 16.58 4.39
CA THR A 140 21.37 16.25 5.39
C THR A 140 21.18 14.82 5.84
N VAL A 141 22.15 13.94 5.60
CA VAL A 141 22.12 12.57 6.14
C VAL A 141 22.19 12.63 7.66
N ASN A 142 21.39 11.83 8.36
CA ASN A 142 21.46 11.80 9.83
C ASN A 142 22.86 11.31 10.26
N PRO A 143 23.66 12.12 10.98
CA PRO A 143 25.03 11.72 11.36
C PRO A 143 25.09 10.40 12.14
N ALA A 144 24.08 10.12 12.98
CA ALA A 144 24.01 8.89 13.76
C ALA A 144 23.90 7.64 12.87
N ALA A 145 23.39 7.76 11.65
CA ALA A 145 23.21 6.63 10.73
C ALA A 145 24.53 6.02 10.24
N TYR A 146 25.65 6.75 10.35
CA TYR A 146 26.98 6.25 9.99
C TYR A 146 27.65 5.42 11.09
N THR A 147 27.16 5.49 12.33
CA THR A 147 27.83 4.88 13.48
C THR A 147 26.96 3.91 14.27
N SER A 148 25.63 4.00 14.15
CA SER A 148 24.72 3.25 15.03
C SER A 148 24.43 1.83 14.58
N GLY A 149 24.65 1.47 13.31
CA GLY A 149 24.26 0.16 12.74
C GLY A 149 25.43 -0.63 12.16
N LEU A 150 25.09 -1.69 11.42
CA LEU A 150 26.06 -2.50 10.67
C LEU A 150 26.99 -1.64 9.80
N LEU A 151 28.29 -1.72 10.07
CA LEU A 151 29.32 -1.06 9.27
C LEU A 151 29.77 -1.92 8.08
N PHE A 152 30.51 -1.31 7.15
CA PHE A 152 30.97 -1.99 5.93
C PHE A 152 31.80 -3.25 6.24
N ASP A 153 32.91 -3.09 6.98
CA ASP A 153 33.83 -4.21 7.27
C ASP A 153 33.16 -5.29 8.14
N GLU A 154 32.30 -4.88 9.07
CA GLU A 154 31.49 -5.82 9.87
C GLU A 154 30.56 -6.65 9.00
N SER A 155 29.98 -6.04 7.95
CA SER A 155 29.11 -6.75 7.01
C SER A 155 29.85 -7.84 6.22
N LEU A 156 31.11 -7.60 5.85
CA LEU A 156 31.92 -8.59 5.13
C LEU A 156 32.15 -9.82 6.01
N GLY A 157 32.57 -9.61 7.26
CA GLY A 157 32.79 -10.68 8.22
C GLY A 157 31.52 -11.45 8.57
N LEU A 158 30.41 -10.73 8.80
CA LEU A 158 29.10 -11.31 9.08
C LEU A 158 28.60 -12.17 7.92
N CYS A 159 28.73 -11.68 6.68
CA CYS A 159 28.27 -12.42 5.51
C CYS A 159 29.06 -13.71 5.31
N SER A 160 30.38 -13.69 5.50
CA SER A 160 31.21 -14.90 5.44
C SER A 160 30.75 -15.95 6.46
N ARG A 161 30.62 -15.57 7.74
CA ARG A 161 30.23 -16.50 8.81
C ARG A 161 28.83 -17.07 8.61
N LEU A 162 27.85 -16.22 8.27
CA LEU A 162 26.47 -16.67 8.09
C LEU A 162 26.27 -17.51 6.82
N THR A 163 27.06 -17.26 5.77
CA THR A 163 27.05 -18.12 4.57
C THR A 163 27.49 -19.53 4.95
N SER A 164 28.65 -19.68 5.61
CA SER A 164 29.11 -20.98 6.07
C SER A 164 28.16 -21.64 7.08
N PHE A 165 27.57 -20.87 7.98
CA PHE A 165 26.60 -21.39 8.97
C PHE A 165 25.34 -21.95 8.30
N ALA A 166 24.84 -21.27 7.27
CA ALA A 166 23.67 -21.69 6.50
C ALA A 166 23.97 -22.95 5.67
N GLU A 167 25.09 -22.97 4.95
CA GLU A 167 25.51 -24.12 4.11
C GLU A 167 25.63 -25.42 4.92
N GLN A 168 26.22 -25.36 6.12
CA GLN A 168 26.33 -26.50 7.03
C GLN A 168 24.98 -27.09 7.45
N ARG A 169 23.88 -26.35 7.25
CA ARG A 169 22.51 -26.75 7.58
C ARG A 169 21.63 -26.96 6.36
N GLY A 170 22.20 -26.92 5.15
CA GLY A 170 21.44 -27.02 3.90
C GLY A 170 20.50 -25.82 3.69
N ARG A 171 20.86 -24.66 4.23
CA ARG A 171 20.14 -23.39 4.10
C ARG A 171 20.97 -22.37 3.33
N SER A 172 20.31 -21.32 2.88
CA SER A 172 20.93 -20.23 2.12
C SER A 172 20.93 -18.93 2.92
N PHE A 173 22.00 -18.16 2.76
CA PHE A 173 22.12 -16.80 3.24
C PHE A 173 22.28 -15.85 2.04
N GLY A 174 21.77 -14.62 2.13
CA GLY A 174 21.97 -13.58 1.13
C GLY A 174 21.92 -12.17 1.69
N ALA A 175 22.20 -11.19 0.83
CA ALA A 175 22.16 -9.78 1.19
C ALA A 175 21.14 -9.02 0.32
N LYS A 176 20.43 -8.04 0.90
CA LYS A 176 19.49 -7.19 0.17
C LYS A 176 19.89 -5.73 0.23
N PHE A 177 20.07 -5.12 -0.93
CA PHE A 177 20.50 -3.74 -1.07
C PHE A 177 19.35 -2.87 -1.62
N SER A 178 18.75 -1.97 -0.84
CA SER A 178 18.99 -1.66 0.57
C SER A 178 17.70 -1.21 1.26
N ASN A 179 17.79 -0.92 2.56
CA ASN A 179 16.86 -0.01 3.25
C ASN A 179 16.93 1.41 2.68
N THR A 180 16.00 2.26 3.13
CA THR A 180 16.01 3.70 2.86
C THR A 180 17.23 4.38 3.45
N LEU A 181 17.57 5.58 2.96
CA LEU A 181 18.59 6.42 3.58
C LEU A 181 17.94 7.39 4.57
N GLU A 182 18.43 7.39 5.80
CA GLU A 182 17.95 8.27 6.86
C GLU A 182 18.51 9.69 6.69
N VAL A 183 17.64 10.69 6.56
CA VAL A 183 18.03 12.10 6.41
C VAL A 183 17.23 12.95 7.40
N LEU A 184 17.78 14.09 7.81
CA LEU A 184 17.08 15.03 8.68
C LEU A 184 15.84 15.59 7.97
N ASN A 185 14.74 15.66 8.71
CA ASN A 185 13.54 16.32 8.24
C ASN A 185 13.78 17.82 8.19
N HIS A 186 13.60 18.42 7.01
CA HIS A 186 13.74 19.85 6.77
C HIS A 186 12.44 20.48 6.24
N LYS A 187 11.35 19.70 6.16
CA LYS A 187 10.05 20.13 5.61
C LYS A 187 9.01 20.21 6.70
N SER A 188 7.95 20.97 6.43
CA SER A 188 6.81 21.18 7.32
C SER A 188 5.67 20.16 7.13
N PHE A 189 5.93 19.04 6.44
CA PHE A 189 4.89 18.03 6.15
C PHE A 189 4.60 17.13 7.34
N PHE A 190 5.65 16.71 8.06
CA PHE A 190 5.50 15.85 9.23
C PHE A 190 5.22 16.68 10.50
N PRO A 191 4.68 16.04 11.56
CA PRO A 191 4.59 16.65 12.88
C PRO A 191 5.94 17.26 13.35
N PRO A 192 5.91 18.36 14.14
CA PRO A 192 7.14 19.07 14.54
C PRO A 192 8.17 18.22 15.31
N ASP A 193 7.74 17.14 15.97
CA ASP A 193 8.57 16.19 16.69
C ASP A 193 9.24 15.14 15.78
N ASN A 194 8.83 15.04 14.52
CA ASN A 194 9.44 14.14 13.55
C ASN A 194 10.71 14.75 12.96
N GLN A 195 11.86 14.42 13.57
CA GLN A 195 13.18 14.95 13.20
C GLN A 195 13.82 14.30 11.96
N VAL A 196 13.32 13.13 11.55
CA VAL A 196 13.97 12.28 10.54
C VAL A 196 12.97 11.88 9.45
N GLN A 197 13.43 11.81 8.20
CA GLN A 197 12.68 11.29 7.07
C GLN A 197 13.53 10.28 6.29
N TYR A 198 12.89 9.47 5.45
CA TYR A 198 13.52 8.34 4.76
C TYR A 198 13.58 8.57 3.24
N LEU A 199 14.78 8.81 2.72
CA LEU A 199 15.02 8.95 1.28
C LEU A 199 14.89 7.59 0.58
N SER A 200 14.07 7.56 -0.46
CA SER A 200 13.85 6.39 -1.32
C SER A 200 13.78 6.79 -2.81
N GLY A 201 13.45 5.85 -3.69
CA GLY A 201 13.28 6.12 -5.11
C GLY A 201 14.60 6.30 -5.86
N LEU A 202 14.55 7.07 -6.94
CA LEU A 202 15.64 7.23 -7.90
C LEU A 202 17.00 7.66 -7.29
N PRO A 203 17.11 8.68 -6.40
CA PRO A 203 18.41 9.05 -5.84
C PRO A 203 19.06 7.91 -5.05
N LEU A 204 18.25 7.13 -4.34
CA LEU A 204 18.75 5.99 -3.57
C LEU A 204 19.34 4.90 -4.49
N HIS A 205 18.86 4.77 -5.73
CA HIS A 205 19.38 3.79 -6.69
C HIS A 205 20.89 3.92 -6.90
N VAL A 206 21.39 5.15 -7.11
CA VAL A 206 22.81 5.39 -7.42
C VAL A 206 23.70 5.10 -6.22
N ILE A 207 23.30 5.56 -5.04
CA ILE A 207 24.02 5.30 -3.78
C ILE A 207 24.06 3.79 -3.51
N THR A 208 22.92 3.12 -3.62
CA THR A 208 22.83 1.68 -3.35
C THR A 208 23.58 0.86 -4.39
N MET A 209 23.55 1.22 -5.68
CA MET A 209 24.37 0.55 -6.70
C MET A 209 25.87 0.68 -6.42
N ALA A 210 26.33 1.86 -5.98
CA ALA A 210 27.73 2.07 -5.61
C ALA A 210 28.13 1.23 -4.38
N LEU A 211 27.25 1.14 -3.37
CA LEU A 211 27.46 0.25 -2.23
C LEU A 211 27.48 -1.22 -2.63
N THR A 212 26.53 -1.65 -3.48
CA THR A 212 26.45 -3.04 -3.93
C THR A 212 27.67 -3.43 -4.76
N ASP A 213 28.16 -2.56 -5.64
CA ASP A 213 29.40 -2.79 -6.38
C ASP A 213 30.58 -2.98 -5.43
N LEU A 214 30.83 -2.00 -4.55
CA LEU A 214 31.92 -2.04 -3.57
C LEU A 214 31.88 -3.32 -2.72
N TRP A 215 30.72 -3.60 -2.12
CA TRP A 215 30.53 -4.78 -1.28
C TRP A 215 30.74 -6.09 -2.05
N ARG A 216 30.27 -6.16 -3.30
CA ARG A 216 30.38 -7.36 -4.13
C ARG A 216 31.82 -7.61 -4.61
N GLN A 217 32.66 -6.58 -4.76
CA GLN A 217 34.09 -6.77 -5.03
C GLN A 217 34.78 -7.50 -3.87
N ASP A 218 34.39 -7.23 -2.63
CA ASP A 218 35.01 -7.83 -1.45
C ASP A 218 34.42 -9.21 -1.08
N VAL A 219 33.10 -9.38 -1.19
CA VAL A 219 32.44 -10.65 -0.86
C VAL A 219 32.52 -11.68 -1.99
N GLY A 220 32.67 -11.22 -3.23
CA GLY A 220 32.73 -12.07 -4.40
C GLY A 220 31.35 -12.49 -4.93
N PRO A 221 31.31 -13.43 -5.88
CA PRO A 221 30.15 -13.65 -6.74
C PRO A 221 29.13 -14.65 -6.18
N ASP A 222 29.48 -15.37 -5.11
CA ASP A 222 28.70 -16.53 -4.67
C ASP A 222 27.56 -16.18 -3.72
N VAL A 223 27.64 -15.06 -2.99
CA VAL A 223 26.55 -14.62 -2.11
C VAL A 223 25.40 -14.00 -2.95
N PRO A 224 24.18 -14.55 -2.87
CA PRO A 224 23.03 -14.01 -3.58
C PRO A 224 22.69 -12.59 -3.13
N ILE A 225 22.33 -11.74 -4.09
CA ILE A 225 21.92 -10.36 -3.83
C ILE A 225 20.49 -10.12 -4.28
N SER A 226 19.62 -9.69 -3.36
CA SER A 226 18.34 -9.04 -3.69
C SER A 226 18.53 -7.53 -3.76
N PHE A 227 17.74 -6.84 -4.58
CA PHE A 227 17.87 -5.39 -4.75
C PHE A 227 16.52 -4.66 -4.63
N SER A 228 16.51 -3.50 -3.97
CA SER A 228 15.30 -2.79 -3.55
C SER A 228 15.42 -1.25 -3.49
N ALA A 229 16.29 -0.64 -4.31
CA ALA A 229 16.51 0.81 -4.31
C ALA A 229 16.18 1.45 -5.66
N GLY A 230 15.09 2.23 -5.72
CA GLY A 230 14.77 3.05 -6.89
C GLY A 230 14.56 2.27 -8.20
N ILE A 231 14.10 1.02 -8.12
CA ILE A 231 13.79 0.21 -9.29
C ILE A 231 12.52 0.72 -9.95
N ASP A 232 12.60 0.94 -11.26
CA ASP A 232 11.47 1.20 -12.15
C ASP A 232 11.58 0.35 -13.43
N ALA A 233 10.60 0.47 -14.33
CA ALA A 233 10.60 -0.30 -15.57
C ALA A 233 11.83 -0.05 -16.47
N LYS A 234 12.54 1.08 -16.32
CA LYS A 234 13.68 1.45 -17.17
C LYS A 234 14.97 0.79 -16.70
N ASN A 235 15.23 0.76 -15.40
CA ASN A 235 16.45 0.15 -14.84
C ASN A 235 16.27 -1.32 -14.46
N PHE A 236 15.03 -1.85 -14.39
CA PHE A 236 14.77 -3.25 -14.07
C PHE A 236 15.56 -4.26 -14.92
N PRO A 237 15.67 -4.15 -16.26
CA PRO A 237 16.47 -5.08 -17.05
C PRO A 237 17.96 -5.05 -16.70
N LEU A 238 18.48 -3.90 -16.28
CA LEU A 238 19.88 -3.75 -15.87
C LEU A 238 20.11 -4.41 -14.50
N ALA A 239 19.19 -4.22 -13.55
CA ALA A 239 19.22 -4.90 -12.26
C ALA A 239 19.20 -6.43 -12.41
N VAL A 240 18.41 -6.96 -13.35
CA VAL A 240 18.41 -8.40 -13.68
C VAL A 240 19.76 -8.84 -14.27
N ALA A 241 20.37 -8.02 -15.15
CA ALA A 241 21.69 -8.32 -15.71
C ALA A 241 22.80 -8.35 -14.64
N CYS A 242 22.65 -7.61 -13.54
CA CYS A 242 23.53 -7.70 -12.36
C CYS A 242 23.32 -9.00 -11.56
N GLY A 243 22.46 -9.93 -11.99
CA GLY A 243 22.17 -11.17 -11.27
C GLY A 243 21.46 -10.94 -9.94
N PHE A 244 20.73 -9.82 -9.79
CA PHE A 244 19.95 -9.57 -8.59
C PHE A 244 18.67 -10.41 -8.60
N VAL A 245 18.42 -11.14 -7.50
CA VAL A 245 17.24 -11.98 -7.34
C VAL A 245 16.80 -12.09 -5.87
N PRO A 246 15.52 -11.80 -5.55
CA PRO A 246 14.57 -11.06 -6.38
C PRO A 246 14.94 -9.57 -6.50
N VAL A 247 14.53 -8.93 -7.59
CA VAL A 247 14.47 -7.47 -7.72
C VAL A 247 13.11 -6.99 -7.24
N THR A 248 13.07 -6.04 -6.31
CA THR A 248 11.83 -5.54 -5.69
C THR A 248 11.66 -4.04 -5.92
N THR A 249 10.41 -3.58 -5.99
CA THR A 249 10.07 -2.17 -6.24
C THR A 249 9.00 -1.69 -5.26
N CYS A 250 9.03 -0.40 -4.91
CA CYS A 250 8.08 0.25 -4.02
C CYS A 250 7.73 1.66 -4.49
N SER A 251 8.69 2.59 -4.48
CA SER A 251 8.43 4.02 -4.81
C SER A 251 7.84 4.24 -6.21
N ASP A 252 8.11 3.34 -7.18
CA ASP A 252 7.49 3.42 -8.49
C ASP A 252 6.00 3.02 -8.47
N LEU A 253 5.64 2.01 -7.68
CA LEU A 253 4.25 1.55 -7.53
C LEU A 253 3.37 2.55 -6.78
N LEU A 254 3.97 3.46 -6.01
CA LEU A 254 3.25 4.55 -5.34
C LEU A 254 2.94 5.73 -6.27
N LYS A 255 3.41 5.72 -7.53
CA LYS A 255 3.12 6.77 -8.52
C LYS A 255 1.83 6.47 -9.29
N PRO A 256 1.25 7.46 -10.02
CA PRO A 256 0.09 7.25 -10.88
C PRO A 256 0.22 6.01 -11.76
N GLY A 257 -0.83 5.19 -11.77
CA GLY A 257 -0.87 3.88 -12.41
C GLY A 257 -0.73 2.69 -11.45
N GLY A 258 -0.16 2.89 -10.25
CA GLY A 258 -0.15 1.85 -9.22
C GLY A 258 0.53 0.56 -9.66
N TYR A 259 -0.10 -0.58 -9.30
CA TYR A 259 0.29 -1.90 -9.80
C TYR A 259 0.21 -2.04 -11.35
N GLY A 260 -0.61 -1.23 -12.02
CA GLY A 260 -0.69 -1.19 -13.49
C GLY A 260 0.61 -0.75 -14.18
N ARG A 261 1.61 -0.31 -13.41
CA ARG A 261 2.96 0.02 -13.90
C ARG A 261 3.84 -1.22 -14.12
N MET A 262 3.53 -2.35 -13.48
CA MET A 262 4.35 -3.57 -13.50
C MET A 262 4.53 -4.23 -14.88
N PRO A 263 3.54 -4.26 -15.80
CA PRO A 263 3.71 -4.90 -17.11
C PRO A 263 4.88 -4.35 -17.95
N ALA A 264 5.20 -3.06 -17.78
CA ALA A 264 6.31 -2.43 -18.47
C ALA A 264 7.68 -3.01 -18.07
N TYR A 265 7.83 -3.54 -16.85
CA TYR A 265 9.07 -4.13 -16.35
C TYR A 265 9.43 -5.37 -17.16
N LEU A 266 8.48 -6.31 -17.27
CA LEU A 266 8.66 -7.56 -18.01
C LEU A 266 8.75 -7.31 -19.53
N THR A 267 8.00 -6.33 -20.05
CA THR A 267 8.11 -5.92 -21.46
C THR A 267 9.52 -5.43 -21.78
N ASN A 268 10.10 -4.59 -20.92
CA ASN A 268 11.43 -4.05 -21.13
C ASN A 268 12.52 -5.12 -20.95
N LEU A 269 12.38 -6.01 -19.98
CA LEU A 269 13.29 -7.16 -19.82
C LEU A 269 13.25 -8.06 -21.07
N THR A 270 12.06 -8.38 -21.57
CA THR A 270 11.88 -9.20 -22.77
C THR A 270 12.56 -8.55 -23.99
N LYS A 271 12.44 -7.23 -24.15
CA LYS A 271 13.13 -6.49 -25.23
C LYS A 271 14.65 -6.57 -25.09
N ALA A 272 15.17 -6.38 -23.88
CA ALA A 272 16.61 -6.45 -23.61
C ALA A 272 17.17 -7.86 -23.86
N MET A 273 16.49 -8.90 -23.40
CA MET A 273 16.88 -10.29 -23.64
C MET A 273 16.89 -10.63 -25.13
N LYS A 274 15.87 -10.22 -25.89
CA LYS A 274 15.82 -10.40 -27.35
C LYS A 274 16.97 -9.69 -28.06
N PHE A 275 17.29 -8.46 -27.66
CA PHE A 275 18.42 -7.71 -28.22
C PHE A 275 19.76 -8.42 -27.95
N ALA A 276 19.91 -9.02 -26.78
CA ALA A 276 21.09 -9.82 -26.41
C ALA A 276 21.07 -11.26 -26.97
N ASN A 277 20.05 -11.63 -27.77
CA ASN A 277 19.83 -13.00 -28.24
C ASN A 277 19.82 -14.07 -27.12
N ALA A 278 19.33 -13.70 -25.94
CA ALA A 278 19.22 -14.55 -24.77
C ALA A 278 17.81 -15.13 -24.63
N ARG A 279 17.73 -16.44 -24.35
CA ARG A 279 16.47 -17.18 -24.13
C ARG A 279 16.21 -17.41 -22.65
N THR A 280 17.24 -17.35 -21.81
CA THR A 280 17.15 -17.47 -20.36
C THR A 280 17.75 -16.24 -19.67
N ILE A 281 17.40 -16.02 -18.40
CA ILE A 281 18.00 -14.97 -17.59
C ILE A 281 19.52 -15.18 -17.46
N ASP A 282 19.97 -16.44 -17.34
CA ASP A 282 21.39 -16.78 -17.27
C ASP A 282 22.15 -16.40 -18.54
N GLU A 283 21.60 -16.72 -19.73
CA GLU A 283 22.16 -16.29 -21.02
C GLU A 283 22.21 -14.76 -21.11
N TYR A 284 21.20 -14.07 -20.56
CA TYR A 284 21.15 -12.60 -20.54
C TYR A 284 22.17 -11.97 -19.60
N ILE A 285 22.39 -12.54 -18.41
CA ILE A 285 23.42 -12.09 -17.47
C ILE A 285 24.82 -12.33 -18.06
N ALA A 286 25.05 -13.52 -18.61
CA ALA A 286 26.36 -13.91 -19.14
C ALA A 286 26.70 -13.24 -20.48
N GLY A 287 25.69 -12.81 -21.24
CA GLY A 287 25.86 -12.24 -22.59
C GLY A 287 26.32 -13.26 -23.64
N THR A 288 26.15 -14.56 -23.38
CA THR A 288 26.56 -15.65 -24.28
C THR A 288 25.66 -16.87 -24.13
N THR A 289 25.70 -17.76 -25.12
CA THR A 289 24.89 -18.98 -25.21
C THR A 289 25.76 -20.17 -25.62
N PRO A 290 25.81 -21.28 -24.84
CA PRO A 290 25.17 -21.49 -23.53
C PRO A 290 25.92 -20.77 -22.39
N ALA A 291 25.20 -20.38 -21.34
CA ALA A 291 25.78 -19.77 -20.15
C ALA A 291 26.10 -20.82 -19.08
N SER A 292 27.35 -20.90 -18.61
CA SER A 292 27.72 -21.74 -17.47
C SER A 292 27.48 -21.01 -16.15
N PRO A 293 27.13 -21.69 -15.04
CA PRO A 293 26.88 -21.04 -13.76
C PRO A 293 28.03 -20.16 -13.27
N THR A 294 29.28 -20.60 -13.47
CA THR A 294 30.48 -19.83 -13.11
C THR A 294 30.59 -18.54 -13.92
N LEU A 295 30.31 -18.60 -15.23
CA LEU A 295 30.32 -17.42 -16.08
C LEU A 295 29.20 -16.44 -15.73
N VAL A 296 28.00 -16.94 -15.45
CA VAL A 296 26.85 -16.12 -15.00
C VAL A 296 27.24 -15.34 -13.74
N ARG A 297 27.82 -16.01 -12.75
CA ARG A 297 28.26 -15.40 -11.49
C ARG A 297 29.35 -14.35 -11.70
N ALA A 298 30.36 -14.63 -12.53
CA ALA A 298 31.41 -13.66 -12.85
C ALA A 298 30.86 -12.45 -13.64
N ALA A 299 29.99 -12.69 -14.62
CA ALA A 299 29.35 -11.64 -15.41
C ALA A 299 28.44 -10.75 -14.56
N ALA A 300 27.73 -11.31 -13.58
CA ALA A 300 26.91 -10.54 -12.63
C ALA A 300 27.74 -9.51 -11.85
N VAL A 301 28.97 -9.86 -11.42
CA VAL A 301 29.90 -8.93 -10.77
C VAL A 301 30.30 -7.81 -11.72
N LEU A 302 30.79 -8.14 -12.90
CA LEU A 302 31.19 -7.15 -13.91
C LEU A 302 30.03 -6.22 -14.30
N ASN A 303 28.84 -6.79 -14.51
CA ASN A 303 27.63 -6.03 -14.80
C ASN A 303 27.30 -5.08 -13.65
N THR A 304 27.49 -5.48 -12.39
CA THR A 304 27.26 -4.61 -11.22
C THR A 304 28.15 -3.36 -11.30
N THR A 305 29.44 -3.53 -11.56
CA THR A 305 30.40 -2.41 -11.70
C THR A 305 30.02 -1.48 -12.86
N ILE A 306 29.74 -2.05 -14.03
CA ILE A 306 29.34 -1.27 -15.21
C ILE A 306 28.05 -0.49 -14.94
N MET A 307 27.06 -1.11 -14.32
CA MET A 307 25.77 -0.46 -14.07
C MET A 307 25.84 0.56 -12.93
N ALA A 308 26.68 0.35 -11.91
CA ALA A 308 26.93 1.36 -10.89
C ALA A 308 27.54 2.62 -11.49
N GLU A 309 28.52 2.48 -12.38
CA GLU A 309 29.12 3.63 -13.07
C GLU A 309 28.14 4.34 -14.00
N LYS A 310 27.38 3.58 -14.81
CA LYS A 310 26.32 4.16 -15.65
C LYS A 310 25.27 4.91 -14.83
N ALA A 311 24.90 4.40 -13.67
CA ALA A 311 23.92 5.05 -12.79
C ALA A 311 24.43 6.39 -12.25
N ARG A 312 25.73 6.51 -11.95
CA ARG A 312 26.35 7.79 -11.52
C ARG A 312 26.31 8.85 -12.62
N GLN A 313 26.48 8.43 -13.87
CA GLN A 313 26.55 9.35 -15.01
C GLN A 313 25.17 9.75 -15.55
N ASP A 314 24.14 8.92 -15.35
CA ASP A 314 22.80 9.11 -15.90
C ASP A 314 22.09 10.35 -15.29
N PRO A 315 21.82 11.40 -16.09
CA PRO A 315 21.15 12.62 -15.63
C PRO A 315 19.77 12.37 -15.01
N ARG A 316 19.12 11.25 -15.32
CA ARG A 316 17.79 10.89 -14.80
C ARG A 316 17.73 10.83 -13.27
N TYR A 317 18.84 10.55 -12.61
CA TYR A 317 18.92 10.45 -11.15
C TYR A 317 19.23 11.79 -10.48
N ARG A 318 19.62 12.82 -11.24
CA ARG A 318 19.98 14.13 -10.72
C ARG A 318 18.75 14.92 -10.26
N ALA A 319 18.95 15.79 -9.28
CA ALA A 319 17.89 16.53 -8.61
C ALA A 319 17.11 17.42 -9.59
N ASP A 320 17.78 18.07 -10.55
CA ASP A 320 17.17 18.90 -11.59
C ASP A 320 16.18 18.12 -12.49
N GLN A 321 16.47 16.83 -12.75
CA GLN A 321 15.60 15.96 -13.54
C GLN A 321 14.52 15.24 -12.72
N ASN A 322 14.64 15.24 -11.38
CA ASN A 322 13.80 14.43 -10.49
C ASN A 322 13.09 15.25 -9.39
N ARG A 323 12.96 16.58 -9.53
CA ARG A 323 12.25 17.47 -8.59
C ARG A 323 10.81 17.82 -8.98
N LYS A 324 10.29 17.27 -10.07
CA LYS A 324 8.92 17.58 -10.53
C LYS A 324 7.89 17.16 -9.49
N VAL A 325 7.09 18.11 -9.04
CA VAL A 325 5.94 17.88 -8.17
C VAL A 325 4.68 17.59 -9.00
N PRO A 326 3.71 16.83 -8.47
CA PRO A 326 2.42 16.67 -9.12
C PRO A 326 1.71 18.01 -9.32
N ASN A 327 1.07 18.19 -10.49
CA ASN A 327 0.30 19.41 -10.78
C ASN A 327 -0.94 19.48 -9.91
N ARG A 328 -1.16 20.64 -9.28
CA ARG A 328 -2.39 21.00 -8.57
C ARG A 328 -3.19 22.02 -9.39
N ILE A 329 -4.50 22.03 -9.20
CA ILE A 329 -5.42 23.06 -9.67
C ILE A 329 -5.98 23.83 -8.47
N ASP A 330 -6.44 25.05 -8.68
CA ASP A 330 -7.05 25.88 -7.65
C ASP A 330 -8.49 25.42 -7.35
N SER A 331 -8.60 24.25 -6.71
CA SER A 331 -9.86 23.62 -6.28
C SER A 331 -9.60 22.82 -5.00
N HIS A 332 -10.58 22.82 -4.09
CA HIS A 332 -10.54 22.05 -2.85
C HIS A 332 -11.57 20.93 -2.91
N LEU A 333 -11.16 19.74 -2.46
CA LEU A 333 -12.08 18.62 -2.37
C LEU A 333 -13.18 18.91 -1.34
N VAL A 334 -14.35 18.38 -1.66
CA VAL A 334 -15.54 18.36 -0.80
C VAL A 334 -16.10 16.94 -0.77
N ILE A 335 -17.02 16.66 0.16
CA ILE A 335 -17.62 15.31 0.34
C ILE A 335 -18.19 14.79 -1.00
N LEU A 336 -19.00 15.59 -1.68
CA LEU A 336 -19.61 15.26 -2.97
C LEU A 336 -18.99 16.14 -4.05
N ASP A 337 -18.58 15.53 -5.15
CA ASP A 337 -17.90 16.08 -6.33
C ASP A 337 -16.39 16.34 -6.18
N CYS A 338 -15.71 16.07 -7.29
CA CYS A 338 -14.32 16.39 -7.56
C CYS A 338 -14.18 16.44 -9.09
N ILE A 339 -12.98 16.63 -9.64
CA ILE A 339 -12.80 16.54 -11.09
C ILE A 339 -12.88 15.10 -11.64
N THR A 340 -13.04 14.10 -10.76
CA THR A 340 -13.20 12.67 -11.09
C THR A 340 -12.10 12.16 -12.03
N CYS A 341 -10.84 12.47 -11.69
CA CYS A 341 -9.68 12.02 -12.48
C CYS A 341 -9.19 10.60 -12.13
N ASP A 342 -9.81 9.96 -11.13
CA ASP A 342 -9.55 8.61 -10.62
C ASP A 342 -8.14 8.28 -10.14
N LYS A 343 -7.18 9.23 -10.21
CA LYS A 343 -5.78 9.03 -9.82
C LYS A 343 -5.62 8.49 -8.41
N CYS A 344 -6.49 8.88 -7.48
CA CYS A 344 -6.45 8.48 -6.08
C CYS A 344 -6.68 6.99 -5.84
N ILE A 345 -7.29 6.28 -6.80
CA ILE A 345 -7.61 4.86 -6.71
C ILE A 345 -6.37 4.00 -6.93
N PRO A 346 -5.70 4.02 -8.11
CA PRO A 346 -4.54 3.17 -8.35
C PRO A 346 -3.30 3.58 -7.53
N VAL A 347 -3.19 4.84 -7.10
CA VAL A 347 -2.08 5.25 -6.21
C VAL A 347 -2.29 4.85 -4.75
N CYS A 348 -3.49 4.40 -4.36
CA CYS A 348 -3.72 3.95 -2.99
C CYS A 348 -3.15 2.54 -2.81
N PRO A 349 -2.07 2.36 -2.04
CA PRO A 349 -1.44 1.04 -1.89
C PRO A 349 -2.35 0.03 -1.18
N ASN A 350 -3.31 0.51 -0.38
CA ASN A 350 -4.23 -0.33 0.37
C ASN A 350 -5.56 -0.56 -0.34
N ALA A 351 -5.72 -0.03 -1.57
CA ALA A 351 -7.00 -0.04 -2.30
C ALA A 351 -8.18 0.50 -1.46
N ALA A 352 -7.91 1.50 -0.61
CA ALA A 352 -8.92 2.10 0.26
C ALA A 352 -9.83 3.09 -0.48
N ASN A 353 -9.34 3.76 -1.53
CA ASN A 353 -10.18 4.65 -2.33
C ASN A 353 -10.96 3.85 -3.38
N PHE A 354 -12.25 4.14 -3.52
CA PHE A 354 -13.14 3.47 -4.47
C PHE A 354 -14.16 4.46 -5.07
N THR A 355 -14.79 4.04 -6.17
CA THR A 355 -15.85 4.82 -6.83
C THR A 355 -17.23 4.31 -6.50
N TYR A 356 -18.21 5.21 -6.46
CA TYR A 356 -19.62 4.86 -6.41
C TYR A 356 -20.44 5.79 -7.32
N PRO A 357 -21.53 5.29 -7.95
CA PRO A 357 -22.38 6.11 -8.79
C PRO A 357 -23.33 6.96 -7.95
N THR A 358 -23.75 8.11 -8.47
CA THR A 358 -24.82 8.93 -7.89
C THR A 358 -25.49 9.72 -9.02
N PRO A 359 -26.78 10.09 -8.94
CA PRO A 359 -27.39 10.93 -9.96
C PRO A 359 -26.84 12.36 -9.93
N ILE A 360 -26.68 12.97 -11.10
CA ILE A 360 -26.46 14.42 -11.22
C ILE A 360 -27.79 15.09 -10.88
N VAL A 361 -27.79 15.93 -9.85
CA VAL A 361 -29.00 16.59 -9.33
C VAL A 361 -28.68 18.01 -8.96
N ALA A 362 -29.65 18.90 -9.09
CA ALA A 362 -29.53 20.25 -8.58
C ALA A 362 -30.93 20.79 -8.26
N PHE A 363 -31.22 21.04 -6.98
CA PHE A 363 -32.53 21.50 -6.52
C PHE A 363 -32.42 22.41 -5.29
N ASP A 364 -33.45 23.22 -5.08
CA ASP A 364 -33.54 24.09 -3.91
C ASP A 364 -34.35 23.40 -2.80
N TYR A 365 -33.99 23.67 -1.55
CA TYR A 365 -34.63 23.10 -0.38
C TYR A 365 -34.61 24.10 0.79
N HIS A 366 -35.45 23.83 1.78
CA HIS A 366 -35.41 24.50 3.08
C HIS A 366 -35.03 23.48 4.15
N ASP A 367 -34.29 23.90 5.16
CA ASP A 367 -34.22 23.14 6.41
C ASP A 367 -35.61 23.06 7.06
N LEU A 368 -35.83 22.14 7.99
CA LEU A 368 -37.10 22.06 8.72
C LEU A 368 -36.93 22.58 10.13
N THR A 369 -37.92 23.32 10.62
CA THR A 369 -37.97 23.82 12.00
C THR A 369 -39.10 23.11 12.73
N ILE A 370 -38.81 22.53 13.87
CA ILE A 370 -39.79 21.98 14.81
C ILE A 370 -39.92 22.98 15.95
N ASP A 371 -41.07 23.65 16.06
CA ASP A 371 -41.36 24.59 17.14
C ASP A 371 -42.82 24.44 17.60
N ALA A 372 -43.04 24.50 18.91
CA ALA A 372 -44.36 24.38 19.54
C ALA A 372 -45.21 23.19 19.03
N GLY A 373 -44.57 22.05 18.72
CA GLY A 373 -45.25 20.86 18.20
C GLY A 373 -45.71 20.98 16.74
N VAL A 374 -45.16 21.93 15.98
CA VAL A 374 -45.41 22.13 14.55
C VAL A 374 -44.10 22.02 13.79
N LEU A 375 -44.12 21.27 12.69
CA LEU A 375 -43.02 21.18 11.73
C LEU A 375 -43.30 22.12 10.56
N MET A 376 -42.38 23.03 10.28
CA MET A 376 -42.50 24.01 9.20
C MET A 376 -41.17 24.22 8.47
N PRO A 377 -41.17 24.58 7.17
CA PRO A 377 -39.95 24.94 6.46
C PRO A 377 -39.27 26.17 7.10
N ALA A 378 -37.95 26.14 7.22
CA ALA A 378 -37.16 27.31 7.58
C ALA A 378 -37.24 28.37 6.47
N THR A 379 -37.00 29.63 6.82
CA THR A 379 -37.13 30.76 5.88
C THR A 379 -36.04 30.82 4.82
N GLU A 380 -34.82 30.37 5.17
CA GLU A 380 -33.67 30.37 4.27
C GLU A 380 -33.84 29.31 3.17
N LEU A 381 -33.73 29.72 1.90
CA LEU A 381 -33.67 28.84 0.75
C LEU A 381 -32.22 28.42 0.49
N LYS A 382 -31.95 27.12 0.40
CA LYS A 382 -30.63 26.53 0.18
C LYS A 382 -30.59 25.73 -1.11
N ARG A 383 -29.39 25.57 -1.69
CA ARG A 383 -29.15 24.77 -2.90
C ARG A 383 -28.44 23.46 -2.54
N PHE A 384 -28.91 22.34 -3.08
CA PHE A 384 -28.18 21.08 -3.09
C PHE A 384 -27.82 20.72 -4.53
N ALA A 385 -26.56 20.39 -4.80
CA ALA A 385 -26.10 20.02 -6.12
C ALA A 385 -25.09 18.87 -6.03
N ILE A 386 -25.18 17.96 -7.01
CA ILE A 386 -24.16 16.98 -7.34
C ILE A 386 -23.96 17.07 -8.85
N GLU A 387 -22.75 17.41 -9.25
CA GLU A 387 -22.40 17.68 -10.65
C GLU A 387 -21.74 16.50 -11.35
N LYS A 388 -21.20 15.53 -10.59
CA LYS A 388 -20.56 14.33 -11.13
C LYS A 388 -21.39 13.08 -10.84
N SER A 389 -21.59 12.27 -11.87
CA SER A 389 -22.30 10.99 -11.72
C SER A 389 -21.45 9.89 -11.07
N ALA A 390 -20.13 10.08 -11.03
CA ALA A 390 -19.18 9.17 -10.38
C ALA A 390 -18.45 9.92 -9.26
N GLN A 391 -18.54 9.36 -8.07
CA GLN A 391 -18.00 9.91 -6.84
C GLN A 391 -16.88 9.03 -6.31
N ILE A 392 -16.03 9.63 -5.46
CA ILE A 392 -14.93 8.95 -4.78
C ILE A 392 -15.26 8.85 -3.30
N ALA A 393 -15.02 7.68 -2.72
CA ALA A 393 -15.08 7.43 -1.29
C ALA A 393 -13.79 6.75 -0.81
N ASN A 394 -13.57 6.76 0.49
CA ASN A 394 -12.52 6.02 1.16
C ASN A 394 -13.13 4.92 2.04
N TYR A 395 -12.51 3.74 2.09
CA TYR A 395 -12.85 2.67 3.01
C TYR A 395 -11.88 2.71 4.19
N ALA A 396 -12.36 3.25 5.30
CA ALA A 396 -11.54 3.66 6.44
C ALA A 396 -10.76 2.49 7.05
N ASP A 397 -11.36 1.29 7.10
CA ASP A 397 -10.72 0.10 7.67
C ASP A 397 -9.47 -0.35 6.88
N PHE A 398 -9.32 0.06 5.62
CA PHE A 398 -8.14 -0.22 4.80
C PHE A 398 -7.14 0.95 4.80
N CYS A 399 -7.59 2.16 5.12
CA CYS A 399 -6.77 3.36 5.05
C CYS A 399 -5.78 3.41 6.23
N ASN A 400 -4.51 3.65 5.94
CA ASN A 400 -3.48 3.92 6.94
C ASN A 400 -3.00 5.38 6.92
N GLU A 401 -3.75 6.26 6.24
CA GLU A 401 -3.47 7.70 6.15
C GLU A 401 -2.06 8.04 5.63
N CYS A 402 -1.49 7.19 4.77
CA CYS A 402 -0.16 7.43 4.20
C CYS A 402 -0.03 8.69 3.33
N GLY A 403 -1.13 9.41 3.05
CA GLY A 403 -1.13 10.65 2.29
C GLY A 403 -0.85 10.50 0.78
N ASN A 404 -0.58 9.29 0.28
CA ASN A 404 -0.16 9.12 -1.12
C ASN A 404 -1.25 9.56 -2.12
N CYS A 405 -2.53 9.34 -1.79
CA CYS A 405 -3.64 9.81 -2.61
C CYS A 405 -3.81 11.33 -2.60
N ASP A 406 -3.40 12.02 -1.54
CA ASP A 406 -3.36 13.49 -1.51
C ASP A 406 -2.22 14.00 -2.40
N THR A 407 -1.01 13.49 -2.22
CA THR A 407 0.17 13.89 -3.02
C THR A 407 -0.12 13.95 -4.53
N PHE A 408 -0.86 12.98 -5.06
CA PHE A 408 -1.20 12.89 -6.49
C PHE A 408 -2.59 13.41 -6.85
N CYS A 409 -3.39 13.86 -5.88
CA CYS A 409 -4.65 14.52 -6.15
C CYS A 409 -4.37 15.88 -6.78
N PRO A 410 -5.02 16.24 -7.91
CA PRO A 410 -4.88 17.57 -8.46
C PRO A 410 -5.60 18.64 -7.61
N GLU A 411 -6.52 18.27 -6.73
CA GLU A 411 -7.27 19.18 -5.87
C GLU A 411 -6.71 19.14 -4.44
N TYR A 412 -6.91 20.21 -3.67
CA TYR A 412 -6.44 20.33 -2.29
C TYR A 412 -7.36 19.58 -1.30
N GLY A 413 -6.84 19.28 -0.10
CA GLY A 413 -7.58 18.64 0.99
C GLY A 413 -7.34 17.14 1.12
N GLY A 414 -7.04 16.44 0.02
CA GLY A 414 -6.67 15.02 0.05
C GLY A 414 -7.88 14.06 0.13
N PRO A 415 -7.96 13.03 -0.74
CA PRO A 415 -9.14 12.15 -0.79
C PRO A 415 -9.45 11.42 0.53
N PHE A 416 -8.44 10.95 1.26
CA PHE A 416 -8.65 10.22 2.52
C PHE A 416 -9.14 11.09 3.69
N ILE A 417 -9.16 12.40 3.52
CA ILE A 417 -9.61 13.40 4.50
C ILE A 417 -10.99 13.93 4.09
N GLU A 418 -11.10 14.47 2.88
CA GLU A 418 -12.29 15.22 2.44
C GLU A 418 -13.39 14.34 1.84
N LYS A 419 -13.04 13.18 1.27
CA LYS A 419 -14.04 12.27 0.70
C LYS A 419 -14.71 11.43 1.78
N PRO A 420 -15.98 11.02 1.56
CA PRO A 420 -16.71 10.24 2.54
C PRO A 420 -15.95 8.96 2.87
N SER A 421 -15.63 8.80 4.16
CA SER A 421 -14.93 7.64 4.69
C SER A 421 -15.95 6.65 5.26
N PHE A 422 -15.97 5.43 4.74
CA PHE A 422 -16.87 4.36 5.17
C PHE A 422 -16.13 3.34 6.03
N TYR A 423 -16.68 3.06 7.20
CA TYR A 423 -16.24 2.01 8.10
C TYR A 423 -17.04 0.75 7.82
N GLY A 424 -16.37 -0.40 7.92
CA GLY A 424 -17.02 -1.67 7.68
C GLY A 424 -18.03 -2.01 8.77
N SER A 425 -17.78 -1.64 10.02
CA SER A 425 -18.64 -2.00 11.16
C SER A 425 -18.98 -0.80 12.05
N ILE A 426 -20.09 -0.92 12.76
CA ILE A 426 -20.48 0.05 13.79
C ILE A 426 -19.42 0.13 14.90
N GLU A 427 -18.76 -0.99 15.21
CA GLU A 427 -17.67 -1.05 16.18
C GLU A 427 -16.46 -0.21 15.71
N SER A 428 -16.03 -0.38 14.46
CA SER A 428 -14.92 0.38 13.88
C SER A 428 -15.23 1.87 13.84
N TRP A 429 -16.44 2.23 13.38
CA TRP A 429 -16.92 3.62 13.34
C TRP A 429 -17.00 4.26 14.74
N THR A 430 -17.43 3.50 15.75
CA THR A 430 -17.51 3.98 17.15
C THR A 430 -16.12 4.20 17.72
N LYS A 431 -15.20 3.23 17.52
CA LYS A 431 -13.81 3.31 18.00
C LYS A 431 -13.04 4.45 17.36
N ALA A 432 -13.38 4.82 16.13
CA ALA A 432 -12.72 5.90 15.41
C ALA A 432 -13.12 7.31 15.87
N ALA A 433 -14.10 7.46 16.77
CA ALA A 433 -14.46 8.76 17.33
C ALA A 433 -13.23 9.47 17.92
N PRO A 434 -13.07 10.79 17.70
CA PRO A 434 -14.04 11.74 17.13
C PRO A 434 -14.02 11.86 15.59
N ARG A 435 -13.30 10.99 14.86
CA ARG A 435 -13.17 11.09 13.40
C ARG A 435 -14.52 10.99 12.68
N ASP A 436 -14.72 11.84 11.68
CA ASP A 436 -15.89 11.82 10.81
C ASP A 436 -15.92 10.60 9.88
N GLY A 437 -17.11 10.24 9.42
CA GLY A 437 -17.31 9.16 8.47
C GLY A 437 -18.62 8.40 8.70
N PHE A 438 -18.81 7.34 7.92
CA PHE A 438 -20.09 6.69 7.72
C PHE A 438 -20.01 5.18 7.95
N VAL A 439 -21.12 4.58 8.37
CA VAL A 439 -21.30 3.14 8.38
C VAL A 439 -22.66 2.83 7.77
N VAL A 440 -22.71 1.79 6.93
CA VAL A 440 -23.91 1.34 6.23
C VAL A 440 -24.26 -0.07 6.67
N ALA A 441 -25.55 -0.33 6.87
CA ALA A 441 -26.09 -1.64 7.12
C ALA A 441 -27.34 -1.85 6.27
N SER A 442 -27.60 -3.07 5.83
CA SER A 442 -28.83 -3.46 5.13
C SER A 442 -29.37 -4.73 5.76
N ALA A 443 -30.67 -4.76 6.05
CA ALA A 443 -31.34 -5.91 6.62
C ALA A 443 -32.81 -5.93 6.19
N ASN A 444 -33.32 -7.09 5.77
CA ASN A 444 -34.73 -7.28 5.39
C ASN A 444 -35.27 -6.24 4.39
N GLY A 445 -34.43 -5.80 3.44
CA GLY A 445 -34.76 -4.78 2.45
C GLY A 445 -34.67 -3.33 2.95
N THR A 446 -34.55 -3.09 4.26
CA THR A 446 -34.28 -1.77 4.83
C THR A 446 -32.78 -1.47 4.80
N ALA A 447 -32.42 -0.24 4.41
CA ALA A 447 -31.05 0.22 4.36
C ALA A 447 -30.84 1.38 5.32
N LEU A 448 -29.76 1.34 6.11
CA LEU A 448 -29.41 2.33 7.12
C LEU A 448 -28.03 2.89 6.82
N ILE A 449 -27.88 4.22 6.88
CA ILE A 449 -26.59 4.89 6.98
C ILE A 449 -26.56 5.69 8.29
N ARG A 450 -25.46 5.56 9.03
CA ARG A 450 -25.11 6.46 10.14
C ARG A 450 -23.86 7.22 9.74
N GLY A 451 -23.82 8.52 10.05
CA GLY A 451 -22.70 9.39 9.70
C GLY A 451 -22.33 10.30 10.85
N ARG A 452 -21.04 10.56 11.03
CA ARG A 452 -20.52 11.67 11.82
C ARG A 452 -19.96 12.69 10.83
N ILE A 453 -20.48 13.91 10.88
CA ILE A 453 -20.06 15.00 9.99
C ILE A 453 -19.84 16.25 10.85
N GLN A 454 -18.62 16.78 10.84
CA GLN A 454 -18.16 17.85 11.70
C GLN A 454 -18.45 17.56 13.18
N GLY A 455 -18.22 16.32 13.60
CA GLY A 455 -18.46 15.85 14.97
C GLY A 455 -19.93 15.62 15.36
N VAL A 456 -20.90 15.95 14.50
CA VAL A 456 -22.33 15.73 14.75
C VAL A 456 -22.78 14.41 14.11
N GLU A 457 -23.56 13.61 14.85
CA GLU A 457 -24.05 12.33 14.37
C GLU A 457 -25.46 12.43 13.77
N TYR A 458 -25.62 11.79 12.61
CA TYR A 458 -26.84 11.70 11.84
C TYR A 458 -27.13 10.23 11.51
N ALA A 459 -28.41 9.90 11.34
CA ALA A 459 -28.83 8.61 10.83
C ALA A 459 -29.95 8.77 9.81
N LEU A 460 -29.93 7.92 8.79
CA LEU A 460 -30.97 7.82 7.77
C LEU A 460 -31.30 6.37 7.49
N THR A 461 -32.57 6.01 7.64
CA THR A 461 -33.11 4.70 7.28
C THR A 461 -33.99 4.85 6.04
N TRP A 462 -33.80 3.99 5.05
CA TRP A 462 -34.66 3.85 3.87
C TRP A 462 -35.54 2.61 4.01
N ASN A 463 -36.86 2.81 4.03
CA ASN A 463 -37.86 1.76 4.13
C ASN A 463 -38.59 1.58 2.79
N PRO A 464 -38.18 0.64 1.92
CA PRO A 464 -38.77 0.50 0.59
C PRO A 464 -40.24 0.08 0.64
N ALA A 465 -40.66 -0.70 1.65
CA ALA A 465 -42.05 -1.16 1.79
C ALA A 465 -43.03 -0.01 2.03
N GLN A 466 -42.58 1.04 2.73
CA GLN A 466 -43.39 2.23 3.02
C GLN A 466 -43.08 3.40 2.08
N ASN A 467 -42.02 3.28 1.28
CA ASN A 467 -41.51 4.36 0.43
C ASN A 467 -41.17 5.63 1.23
N THR A 468 -40.59 5.43 2.43
CA THR A 468 -40.27 6.49 3.40
C THR A 468 -38.81 6.48 3.81
N TYR A 469 -38.35 7.64 4.26
CA TYR A 469 -37.05 7.84 4.91
C TYR A 469 -37.25 8.27 6.36
N ASP A 470 -36.55 7.65 7.31
CA ASP A 470 -36.47 8.14 8.68
C ASP A 470 -35.10 8.79 8.90
N PHE A 471 -35.09 10.12 9.02
CA PHE A 471 -33.88 10.91 9.27
C PHE A 471 -33.83 11.35 10.73
N SER A 472 -32.64 11.33 11.34
CA SER A 472 -32.48 11.84 12.71
C SER A 472 -31.11 12.46 12.97
N ASP A 473 -31.06 13.45 13.84
CA ASP A 473 -29.87 14.23 14.22
C ASP A 473 -29.71 14.36 15.74
N ARG A 474 -29.76 13.24 16.48
CA ARG A 474 -29.76 13.12 17.96
C ARG A 474 -30.90 13.85 18.70
N ALA A 475 -31.31 15.04 18.26
CA ALA A 475 -32.32 15.88 18.87
C ALA A 475 -33.70 15.66 18.24
N ALA A 476 -33.78 15.44 16.93
CA ALA A 476 -35.05 15.16 16.26
C ALA A 476 -34.97 13.90 15.40
N ARG A 477 -36.15 13.34 15.12
CA ARG A 477 -36.38 12.37 14.05
C ARG A 477 -37.52 12.89 13.17
N VAL A 478 -37.36 12.80 11.86
CA VAL A 478 -38.37 13.18 10.87
C VAL A 478 -38.53 12.05 9.88
N THR A 479 -39.77 11.60 9.68
CA THR A 479 -40.14 10.67 8.62
C THR A 479 -40.55 11.47 7.39
N LEU A 480 -39.93 11.19 6.25
CA LEU A 480 -40.17 11.85 4.97
C LEU A 480 -40.67 10.83 3.94
N SER A 481 -41.53 11.26 3.02
CA SER A 481 -41.87 10.49 1.83
C SER A 481 -40.68 10.38 0.87
N ALA A 482 -40.77 9.52 -0.14
CA ALA A 482 -39.76 9.45 -1.21
C ALA A 482 -39.58 10.76 -2.00
N THR A 483 -40.58 11.63 -2.00
CA THR A 483 -40.56 12.98 -2.59
C THR A 483 -40.10 14.07 -1.61
N ASN A 484 -39.52 13.69 -0.47
CA ASN A 484 -39.05 14.58 0.60
C ASN A 484 -40.15 15.37 1.32
N THR A 485 -41.41 14.92 1.27
CA THR A 485 -42.50 15.56 2.01
C THR A 485 -42.48 15.04 3.45
N PRO A 486 -42.41 15.90 4.48
CA PRO A 486 -42.47 15.43 5.86
C PRO A 486 -43.83 14.80 6.18
N LEU A 487 -43.81 13.65 6.87
CA LEU A 487 -45.00 12.88 7.24
C LEU A 487 -45.23 12.88 8.76
N SER A 488 -44.17 12.77 9.54
CA SER A 488 -44.21 12.82 11.01
C SER A 488 -42.85 13.27 11.55
N PHE A 489 -42.83 13.69 12.82
CA PHE A 489 -41.61 14.03 13.52
C PHE A 489 -41.69 13.65 15.00
N GLU A 490 -40.54 13.43 15.61
CA GLU A 490 -40.32 13.22 17.05
C GLU A 490 -39.21 14.17 17.50
N LEU A 491 -39.37 14.78 18.67
CA LEU A 491 -38.37 15.66 19.27
C LEU A 491 -37.92 15.07 20.61
N SER A 492 -36.62 15.12 20.91
CA SER A 492 -36.11 14.66 22.19
C SER A 492 -36.64 15.55 23.31
N ALA A 493 -36.97 14.96 24.47
CA ALA A 493 -37.56 15.69 25.60
C ALA A 493 -36.70 16.87 26.12
N SER A 494 -35.42 16.91 25.76
CA SER A 494 -34.47 17.98 26.10
C SER A 494 -34.47 19.19 25.16
N ALA A 495 -35.24 19.19 24.05
CA ALA A 495 -35.25 20.26 23.07
C ALA A 495 -36.67 20.87 22.96
N PRO A 496 -36.86 22.18 23.23
CA PRO A 496 -38.16 22.84 23.06
C PRO A 496 -38.44 23.24 21.60
N CYS A 497 -37.39 23.48 20.82
CA CYS A 497 -37.39 23.79 19.41
C CYS A 497 -36.09 23.26 18.79
N HIS A 498 -36.11 22.82 17.54
CA HIS A 498 -34.93 22.31 16.84
C HIS A 498 -35.02 22.52 15.32
N GLN A 499 -33.87 22.83 14.70
CA GLN A 499 -33.74 22.95 13.26
C GLN A 499 -33.07 21.71 12.69
N VAL A 500 -33.81 20.96 11.87
CA VAL A 500 -33.34 19.75 11.19
C VAL A 500 -32.61 20.14 9.91
N ASN A 501 -31.33 19.77 9.83
CA ASN A 501 -30.47 20.09 8.68
C ASN A 501 -30.77 19.15 7.50
N MET A 502 -31.55 19.66 6.54
CA MET A 502 -31.97 18.90 5.36
C MET A 502 -30.83 18.70 4.36
N GLY A 503 -29.79 19.54 4.38
CA GLY A 503 -28.57 19.32 3.59
C GLY A 503 -27.84 18.04 4.00
N ARG A 504 -27.82 17.72 5.30
CA ARG A 504 -27.29 16.45 5.81
C ARG A 504 -28.18 15.29 5.40
N TYR A 505 -29.50 15.43 5.49
CA TYR A 505 -30.44 14.44 4.96
C TYR A 505 -30.15 14.10 3.49
N HIS A 506 -30.06 15.10 2.61
CA HIS A 506 -29.77 14.89 1.19
C HIS A 506 -28.41 14.23 0.98
N THR A 507 -27.37 14.66 1.72
CA THR A 507 -26.05 14.03 1.68
C THR A 507 -26.11 12.55 2.03
N LEU A 508 -26.72 12.19 3.17
CA LEU A 508 -26.84 10.78 3.61
C LEU A 508 -27.65 9.96 2.60
N ARG A 509 -28.74 10.52 2.03
CA ARG A 509 -29.56 9.85 1.03
C ARG A 509 -28.74 9.49 -0.22
N HIS A 510 -28.00 10.44 -0.77
CA HIS A 510 -27.19 10.22 -1.97
C HIS A 510 -26.00 9.30 -1.72
N LEU A 511 -25.39 9.36 -0.53
CA LEU A 511 -24.35 8.42 -0.13
C LEU A 511 -24.91 6.99 -0.02
N LEU A 512 -26.01 6.81 0.71
CA LEU A 512 -26.62 5.49 0.96
C LEU A 512 -26.95 4.77 -0.36
N HIS A 513 -27.70 5.43 -1.24
CA HIS A 513 -28.08 4.84 -2.53
C HIS A 513 -26.88 4.62 -3.44
N GLY A 514 -25.92 5.54 -3.44
CA GLY A 514 -24.77 5.43 -4.32
C GLY A 514 -23.84 4.28 -3.95
N VAL A 515 -23.47 4.14 -2.67
CA VAL A 515 -22.57 3.06 -2.25
C VAL A 515 -23.23 1.69 -2.25
N LEU A 516 -24.55 1.62 -2.10
CA LEU A 516 -25.33 0.38 -2.22
C LEU A 516 -25.77 0.05 -3.65
N ASP A 517 -25.44 0.89 -4.63
CA ASP A 517 -25.81 0.66 -6.02
C ASP A 517 -25.17 -0.64 -6.55
N PRO A 518 -25.96 -1.62 -7.03
CA PRO A 518 -25.44 -2.91 -7.45
C PRO A 518 -24.69 -2.86 -8.79
N ARG A 519 -24.75 -1.74 -9.52
CA ARG A 519 -24.02 -1.58 -10.80
C ARG A 519 -22.51 -1.46 -10.61
N CYS A 520 -22.04 -1.17 -9.40
CA CYS A 520 -20.62 -1.06 -9.08
C CYS A 520 -20.29 -1.83 -7.82
N THR A 521 -19.40 -2.81 -7.90
CA THR A 521 -18.92 -3.52 -6.71
C THR A 521 -17.92 -2.66 -5.93
N ASN A 522 -18.15 -2.49 -4.64
CA ASN A 522 -17.25 -1.78 -3.73
C ASN A 522 -17.24 -2.43 -2.34
N GLN A 523 -16.33 -1.99 -1.48
CA GLN A 523 -16.11 -2.57 -0.16
C GLN A 523 -17.35 -2.48 0.75
N VAL A 524 -18.23 -1.50 0.54
CA VAL A 524 -19.45 -1.29 1.34
C VAL A 524 -20.56 -2.25 0.89
N ASN A 525 -20.87 -2.34 -0.41
CA ASN A 525 -21.97 -3.19 -0.87
C ASN A 525 -21.65 -4.68 -0.87
N VAL A 526 -20.38 -5.09 -1.06
CA VAL A 526 -19.99 -6.51 -0.89
C VAL A 526 -20.28 -6.98 0.53
N ARG A 527 -20.12 -6.11 1.53
CA ARG A 527 -20.41 -6.44 2.93
C ARG A 527 -21.91 -6.38 3.26
N ALA A 528 -22.64 -5.44 2.69
CA ALA A 528 -24.07 -5.26 2.95
C ALA A 528 -24.95 -6.38 2.35
N THR A 529 -24.38 -7.26 1.52
CA THR A 529 -25.09 -8.36 0.83
C THR A 529 -24.95 -9.72 1.53
N VAL A 530 -24.50 -9.75 2.79
CA VAL A 530 -24.35 -10.99 3.58
C VAL A 530 -25.42 -11.10 4.66
#